data_AF-A0A925FQ07-F1
#
_entry.id   AF-A0A925FQ07-F1
#
_cell.length_a   1.000
_cell.length_b   1.000
_cell.length_c   1.000
_cell.angle_alpha   90.00
_cell.angle_beta   90.00
_cell.angle_gamma   90.00
#
_symmetry.space_group_name_H-M   'P 1'
#
loop_
_entity.id
_entity.type
_entity.pdbx_description
1 polymer ?
#
loop_
_entity_poly.entity_id
_entity_poly.type
_entity_poly.pdbx_seq_one_letter_code
_entity_poly.pdbx_strand_id
1 'polypeptide(L)'
;MKFAQLLVSLALIALLIWLNQAFGGDGAPAFGGLSWVGWVSILLVVAGVAGIVIINDSAQAFGFFGSRGQNIALLADVRMLQPDELRELGLIKYKGPDYPHPVIFPDRCIGCQACVDACPHDVLAIVGGVAASVAPDLCMEDTACQAECPVNPKACIVINTTKEVRSLPAPLRDGGTYQTNVPGCYIIGDVSGVPLIKNAVKEGFEVIGQITAELKAAPEEPKAQYDVAIIGIGPGGASAAAAAQDAQLRYIGIEQEKILTTIE
;
A
#
# COMPACT_ATOMS: atom_id res chain seq x y z
N MET A 1 -3.54 -28.13 -14.42
CA MET A 1 -4.31 -28.75 -13.31
C MET A 1 -3.47 -29.89 -12.75
N LYS A 2 -3.21 -29.92 -11.43
CA LYS A 2 -2.28 -30.88 -10.83
C LYS A 2 -2.90 -32.29 -10.86
N PHE A 3 -2.12 -33.33 -11.20
CA PHE A 3 -2.59 -34.73 -11.28
C PHE A 3 -3.42 -35.19 -10.06
N ALA A 4 -3.06 -34.69 -8.87
CA ALA A 4 -3.81 -34.92 -7.64
C ALA A 4 -5.27 -34.41 -7.67
N GLN A 5 -5.54 -33.26 -8.30
CA GLN A 5 -6.90 -32.71 -8.39
C GLN A 5 -7.80 -33.60 -9.26
N LEU A 6 -7.25 -34.18 -10.33
CA LEU A 6 -7.98 -35.05 -11.23
C LEU A 6 -8.38 -36.38 -10.55
N LEU A 7 -7.48 -36.95 -9.74
CA LEU A 7 -7.77 -38.13 -8.92
C LEU A 7 -8.89 -37.87 -7.89
N VAL A 8 -8.85 -36.74 -7.20
CA VAL A 8 -9.89 -36.37 -6.21
C VAL A 8 -11.25 -36.18 -6.87
N SER A 9 -11.31 -35.50 -8.03
CA SER A 9 -12.56 -35.33 -8.77
C SER A 9 -13.14 -36.66 -9.25
N LEU A 10 -12.30 -37.56 -9.78
CA LEU A 10 -12.76 -38.89 -10.22
C LEU A 10 -13.27 -39.74 -9.05
N ALA A 11 -12.60 -39.70 -7.90
CA ALA A 11 -13.04 -40.41 -6.70
C ALA A 11 -14.40 -39.88 -6.18
N LEU A 12 -14.60 -38.56 -6.21
CA LEU A 12 -15.86 -37.92 -5.82
C LEU A 12 -17.01 -38.33 -6.74
N ILE A 13 -16.77 -38.35 -8.07
CA ILE A 13 -17.77 -38.78 -9.06
C ILE A 13 -18.13 -40.25 -8.85
N ALA A 14 -17.15 -41.13 -8.65
CA ALA A 14 -17.38 -42.55 -8.39
C ALA A 14 -18.20 -42.77 -7.10
N LEU A 15 -17.91 -42.01 -6.04
CA LEU A 15 -18.65 -42.06 -4.78
C LEU A 15 -20.11 -41.61 -4.95
N LEU A 16 -20.35 -40.52 -5.69
CA LEU A 16 -21.71 -40.03 -5.97
C LEU A 16 -22.52 -41.02 -6.81
N ILE A 17 -21.91 -41.66 -7.80
CA ILE A 17 -22.55 -42.72 -8.61
C ILE A 17 -22.92 -43.90 -7.71
N TRP A 18 -21.99 -44.34 -6.85
CA TRP A 18 -22.23 -45.45 -5.93
C TRP A 18 -23.35 -45.13 -4.93
N LEU A 19 -23.37 -43.93 -4.34
CA LEU A 19 -24.43 -43.49 -3.43
C LEU A 19 -25.80 -43.45 -4.12
N ASN A 20 -25.85 -42.96 -5.36
CA ASN A 20 -27.09 -42.91 -6.12
C ASN A 20 -27.63 -44.31 -6.46
N GLN A 21 -26.75 -45.28 -6.74
CA GLN A 21 -27.15 -46.67 -7.00
C GLN A 21 -27.51 -47.43 -5.73
N ALA A 22 -26.80 -47.21 -4.63
CA ALA A 22 -27.01 -47.94 -3.37
C ALA A 22 -28.29 -47.50 -2.63
N PHE A 23 -28.72 -46.24 -2.80
CA PHE A 23 -29.85 -45.65 -2.07
C PHE A 23 -31.00 -45.17 -2.99
N GLY A 24 -30.87 -45.33 -4.31
CA GLY A 24 -31.95 -45.08 -5.27
C GLY A 24 -32.95 -46.22 -5.28
N GLY A 25 -33.99 -46.13 -4.45
CA GLY A 25 -35.10 -47.10 -4.49
C GLY A 25 -35.88 -47.02 -5.80
N ASP A 26 -36.25 -48.18 -6.35
CA ASP A 26 -37.07 -48.31 -7.56
C ASP A 26 -38.43 -47.58 -7.37
N GLY A 27 -38.54 -46.37 -7.93
CA GLY A 27 -39.79 -45.59 -7.96
C GLY A 27 -39.73 -44.20 -7.32
N ALA A 28 -38.60 -43.73 -6.80
CA ALA A 28 -38.48 -42.35 -6.35
C ALA A 28 -38.44 -41.37 -7.56
N PRO A 29 -39.16 -40.22 -7.51
CA PRO A 29 -39.12 -39.24 -8.60
C PRO A 29 -37.69 -38.72 -8.77
N ALA A 30 -37.06 -39.07 -9.89
CA ALA A 30 -35.73 -38.62 -10.25
C ALA A 30 -35.84 -37.26 -10.95
N PHE A 31 -35.26 -36.22 -10.35
CA PHE A 31 -35.17 -34.90 -10.97
C PHE A 31 -33.76 -34.76 -11.58
N GLY A 32 -33.67 -34.72 -12.91
CA GLY A 32 -32.37 -34.62 -13.61
C GLY A 32 -31.46 -35.85 -13.48
N GLY A 33 -32.03 -37.06 -13.31
CA GLY A 33 -31.27 -38.33 -13.26
C GLY A 33 -30.70 -38.70 -11.89
N LEU A 34 -30.92 -37.86 -10.86
CA LEU A 34 -30.54 -38.12 -9.48
C LEU A 34 -31.78 -38.30 -8.62
N SER A 35 -31.72 -39.26 -7.70
CA SER A 35 -32.72 -39.39 -6.64
C SER A 35 -32.68 -38.19 -5.69
N TRP A 36 -33.73 -38.01 -4.87
CA TRP A 36 -33.71 -36.99 -3.82
C TRP A 36 -32.51 -37.17 -2.87
N VAL A 37 -32.11 -38.43 -2.59
CA VAL A 37 -30.90 -38.77 -1.82
C VAL A 37 -29.65 -38.28 -2.53
N GLY A 38 -29.58 -38.44 -3.86
CA GLY A 38 -28.50 -37.91 -4.69
C GLY A 38 -28.36 -36.40 -4.52
N TRP A 39 -29.46 -35.66 -4.63
CA TRP A 39 -29.45 -34.20 -4.44
C TRP A 39 -29.05 -33.77 -3.02
N VAL A 40 -29.54 -34.46 -2.00
CA VAL A 40 -29.15 -34.20 -0.60
C VAL A 40 -27.66 -34.46 -0.37
N SER A 41 -27.11 -35.52 -0.96
CA SER A 41 -25.68 -35.83 -0.83
C SER A 41 -24.80 -34.78 -1.50
N ILE A 42 -25.17 -34.28 -2.68
CA ILE A 42 -24.47 -33.18 -3.37
C ILE A 42 -24.51 -31.92 -2.51
N LEU A 43 -25.69 -31.55 -2.00
CA LEU A 43 -25.85 -30.35 -1.18
C LEU A 43 -24.99 -30.41 0.09
N LEU A 44 -24.94 -31.56 0.77
CA LEU A 44 -24.09 -31.76 1.94
C LEU A 44 -22.60 -31.66 1.62
N VAL A 45 -22.15 -32.23 0.50
CA VAL A 45 -20.75 -32.14 0.07
C VAL A 45 -20.38 -30.70 -0.28
N VAL A 46 -21.22 -30.00 -1.05
CA VAL A 46 -20.98 -28.59 -1.41
C VAL A 46 -20.98 -27.69 -0.17
N ALA A 47 -21.94 -27.87 0.73
CA ALA A 47 -22.00 -27.11 1.98
C ALA A 47 -20.78 -27.39 2.88
N GLY A 48 -20.34 -28.65 2.97
CA GLY A 48 -19.15 -29.03 3.72
C GLY A 48 -17.87 -28.40 3.16
N VAL A 49 -17.68 -28.46 1.84
CA VAL A 49 -16.52 -27.83 1.18
C VAL A 49 -16.56 -26.31 1.33
N ALA A 50 -17.72 -25.68 1.11
CA ALA A 50 -17.89 -24.24 1.30
C ALA A 50 -17.59 -23.83 2.76
N GLY A 51 -18.08 -24.59 3.74
CA GLY A 51 -17.77 -24.38 5.15
C GLY A 51 -16.28 -24.48 5.45
N ILE A 52 -15.58 -25.48 4.91
CA ILE A 52 -14.11 -25.61 5.07
C ILE A 52 -13.38 -24.43 4.46
N VAL A 53 -13.77 -23.98 3.26
CA VAL A 53 -13.16 -22.81 2.60
C VAL A 53 -13.40 -21.56 3.44
N ILE A 54 -14.63 -21.31 3.89
CA ILE A 54 -14.97 -20.14 4.72
C ILE A 54 -14.19 -20.17 6.04
N ILE A 55 -14.11 -21.32 6.70
CA ILE A 55 -13.37 -21.48 7.97
C ILE A 55 -11.88 -21.26 7.75
N ASN A 56 -11.29 -21.84 6.69
CA ASN A 56 -9.87 -21.70 6.42
C ASN A 56 -9.49 -20.27 5.97
N ASP A 57 -10.34 -19.64 5.16
CA ASP A 57 -10.19 -18.24 4.74
C ASP A 57 -10.35 -17.29 5.93
N SER A 58 -11.36 -17.53 6.78
CA SER A 58 -11.54 -16.79 8.03
C SER A 58 -10.36 -17.00 8.97
N ALA A 59 -9.87 -18.23 9.15
CA ALA A 59 -8.71 -18.52 9.99
C ALA A 59 -7.43 -17.87 9.46
N GLN A 60 -7.24 -17.83 8.13
CA GLN A 60 -6.14 -17.10 7.50
C GLN A 60 -6.29 -15.59 7.66
N ALA A 61 -7.49 -15.04 7.45
CA ALA A 61 -7.76 -13.62 7.64
C ALA A 61 -7.54 -13.20 9.10
N PHE A 62 -8.06 -13.96 10.07
CA PHE A 62 -7.84 -13.71 11.49
C PHE A 62 -6.39 -13.96 11.91
N GLY A 63 -5.68 -14.92 11.31
CA GLY A 63 -4.25 -15.13 11.52
C GLY A 63 -3.39 -13.98 10.98
N PHE A 64 -3.80 -13.38 9.86
CA PHE A 64 -3.20 -12.17 9.28
C PHE A 64 -3.40 -10.95 10.18
N PHE A 65 -4.56 -10.80 10.83
CA PHE A 65 -4.81 -9.71 11.79
C PHE A 65 -4.18 -9.96 13.17
N GLY A 66 -4.08 -11.22 13.62
CA GLY A 66 -3.52 -11.56 14.94
C GLY A 66 -1.99 -11.48 15.01
N SER A 67 -1.28 -11.68 13.90
CA SER A 67 0.18 -11.69 13.85
C SER A 67 0.82 -10.30 13.59
N ARG A 68 0.03 -9.26 13.31
CA ARG A 68 0.50 -7.88 13.10
C ARG A 68 -0.08 -6.86 14.10
N GLY A 69 -0.45 -7.34 15.28
CA GLY A 69 -0.56 -6.51 16.48
C GLY A 69 0.79 -6.21 17.16
N GLN A 70 1.91 -6.56 16.52
CA GLN A 70 3.25 -6.15 16.95
C GLN A 70 3.68 -4.95 16.10
N ASN A 71 3.62 -3.77 16.72
CA ASN A 71 4.40 -2.58 16.40
C ASN A 71 4.86 -2.50 14.94
N ILE A 72 4.02 -1.93 14.06
CA ILE A 72 4.61 -1.10 13.00
C ILE A 72 5.13 0.13 13.74
N ALA A 73 6.30 -0.04 14.35
CA ALA A 73 7.17 1.08 14.60
C ALA A 73 7.31 1.79 13.25
N LEU A 74 7.06 3.11 13.25
CA LEU A 74 7.46 4.02 12.18
C LEU A 74 8.64 3.41 11.43
N LEU A 75 8.54 3.25 10.10
CA LEU A 75 9.65 2.86 9.24
C LEU A 75 10.91 3.50 9.80
N ALA A 76 11.72 2.65 10.44
CA ALA A 76 12.74 3.13 11.35
C ALA A 76 13.75 3.86 10.50
N ASP A 77 13.77 5.17 10.68
CA ASP A 77 14.91 6.05 10.57
C ASP A 77 15.77 5.80 9.33
N VAL A 78 15.53 6.58 8.27
CA VAL A 78 16.50 6.70 7.17
C VAL A 78 17.79 7.25 7.81
N ARG A 79 18.66 6.33 8.18
CA ARG A 79 19.88 6.61 8.93
C ARG A 79 20.86 7.33 8.02
N MET A 80 20.97 8.64 8.20
CA MET A 80 22.06 9.41 7.60
C MET A 80 23.39 8.96 8.20
N LEU A 81 24.36 8.68 7.33
CA LEU A 81 25.72 8.35 7.75
C LEU A 81 26.27 9.51 8.57
N GLN A 82 26.72 9.21 9.78
CA GLN A 82 27.32 10.21 10.64
C GLN A 82 28.73 10.58 10.13
N PRO A 83 29.24 11.79 10.45
CA PRO A 83 30.56 12.25 9.97
C PRO A 83 31.74 11.32 10.30
N ASP A 84 31.65 10.55 11.38
CA ASP A 84 32.60 9.54 11.81
C ASP A 84 32.54 8.26 10.94
N GLU A 85 31.34 7.80 10.58
CA GLU A 85 31.16 6.70 9.62
C GLU A 85 31.67 7.08 8.23
N LEU A 86 31.41 8.31 7.78
CA LEU A 86 31.99 8.87 6.56
C LEU A 86 33.53 8.90 6.62
N ARG A 87 34.09 9.08 7.82
CA ARG A 87 35.54 9.10 8.07
C ARG A 87 36.14 7.69 8.06
N GLU A 88 35.47 6.69 8.62
CA GLU A 88 35.87 5.28 8.52
C GLU A 88 35.82 4.76 7.08
N LEU A 89 34.86 5.25 6.28
CA LEU A 89 34.75 4.95 4.85
C LEU A 89 35.76 5.71 3.97
N GLY A 90 36.58 6.60 4.54
CA GLY A 90 37.58 7.38 3.80
C GLY A 90 37.00 8.53 2.96
N LEU A 91 35.73 8.90 3.17
CA LEU A 91 34.98 9.88 2.37
C LEU A 91 35.10 11.35 2.87
N ILE A 92 36.08 11.66 3.73
CA ILE A 92 36.25 12.96 4.40
C ILE A 92 36.53 14.12 3.40
N LYS A 93 36.95 13.79 2.17
CA LYS A 93 37.27 14.75 1.09
C LYS A 93 36.41 14.53 -0.16
N TYR A 94 35.24 13.92 -0.02
CA TYR A 94 34.38 13.67 -1.16
C TYR A 94 33.90 15.00 -1.78
N LYS A 95 34.54 15.42 -2.88
CA LYS A 95 34.12 16.53 -3.75
C LYS A 95 33.18 15.97 -4.82
N GLY A 96 32.09 15.36 -4.38
CA GLY A 96 31.03 14.91 -5.28
C GLY A 96 30.29 16.09 -5.90
N PRO A 97 29.41 15.81 -6.88
CA PRO A 97 28.46 16.81 -7.36
C PRO A 97 27.55 17.29 -6.21
N ASP A 98 26.95 18.47 -6.37
CA ASP A 98 26.04 19.11 -5.39
C ASP A 98 24.61 18.54 -5.42
N TYR A 99 24.40 17.45 -6.16
CA TYR A 99 23.13 16.72 -6.26
C TYR A 99 23.28 15.31 -5.69
N PRO A 100 22.17 14.69 -5.29
CA PRO A 100 22.23 13.38 -4.67
C PRO A 100 22.67 12.31 -5.65
N HIS A 101 23.43 11.33 -5.19
CA HIS A 101 23.92 10.27 -6.08
C HIS A 101 24.35 9.03 -5.29
N PRO A 102 24.25 7.85 -5.92
CA PRO A 102 24.81 6.64 -5.36
C PRO A 102 26.33 6.59 -5.55
N VAL A 103 27.03 6.16 -4.51
CA VAL A 103 28.45 5.82 -4.50
C VAL A 103 28.57 4.32 -4.32
N ILE A 104 29.26 3.68 -5.28
CA ILE A 104 29.57 2.25 -5.23
C ILE A 104 31.02 2.05 -4.80
N PHE A 105 31.24 1.14 -3.85
CA PHE A 105 32.54 0.65 -3.41
C PHE A 105 32.87 -0.67 -4.13
N PRO A 106 33.73 -0.66 -5.17
CA PRO A 106 33.97 -1.83 -6.00
C PRO A 106 34.64 -2.99 -5.27
N ASP A 107 35.43 -2.69 -4.23
CA ASP A 107 36.10 -3.66 -3.35
C ASP A 107 35.11 -4.49 -2.51
N ARG A 108 33.87 -4.01 -2.36
CA ARG A 108 32.80 -4.67 -1.61
C ARG A 108 31.73 -5.25 -2.50
N CYS A 109 31.59 -4.73 -3.73
CA CYS A 109 30.54 -5.13 -4.63
C CYS A 109 30.73 -6.58 -5.08
N ILE A 110 29.73 -7.44 -4.80
CA ILE A 110 29.72 -8.84 -5.25
C ILE A 110 29.03 -9.03 -6.62
N GLY A 111 28.63 -7.94 -7.28
CA GLY A 111 28.01 -8.00 -8.61
C GLY A 111 26.60 -8.60 -8.66
N CYS A 112 25.87 -8.65 -7.53
CA CYS A 112 24.57 -9.34 -7.43
C CYS A 112 23.38 -8.59 -8.08
N GLN A 113 23.60 -7.41 -8.67
CA GLN A 113 22.60 -6.59 -9.36
C GLN A 113 21.42 -6.06 -8.52
N ALA A 114 21.23 -6.47 -7.27
CA ALA A 114 20.14 -6.01 -6.39
C ALA A 114 19.93 -4.48 -6.37
N CYS A 115 21.01 -3.70 -6.35
CA CYS A 115 20.94 -2.23 -6.36
C CYS A 115 20.47 -1.64 -7.69
N VAL A 116 20.77 -2.30 -8.82
CA VAL A 116 20.32 -1.91 -10.17
C VAL A 116 18.83 -2.17 -10.28
N ASP A 117 18.39 -3.37 -9.92
CA ASP A 117 16.98 -3.76 -10.03
C ASP A 117 16.08 -2.96 -9.10
N ALA A 118 16.63 -2.49 -7.97
CA ALA A 118 15.92 -1.67 -7.00
C ALA A 118 15.82 -0.18 -7.38
N CYS A 119 16.57 0.29 -8.39
CA CYS A 119 16.58 1.70 -8.76
C CYS A 119 15.43 2.01 -9.74
N PRO A 120 14.43 2.81 -9.36
CA PRO A 120 13.31 3.14 -10.26
C PRO A 120 13.68 4.16 -11.34
N HIS A 121 14.88 4.73 -11.28
CA HIS A 121 15.35 5.82 -12.15
C HIS A 121 16.52 5.40 -13.06
N ASP A 122 16.83 4.10 -13.14
CA ASP A 122 17.89 3.54 -13.99
C ASP A 122 19.27 4.23 -13.82
N VAL A 123 19.55 4.70 -12.60
CA VAL A 123 20.80 5.42 -12.25
C VAL A 123 22.02 4.50 -12.28
N LEU A 124 21.80 3.20 -12.02
CA LEU A 124 22.84 2.20 -11.79
C LEU A 124 22.84 1.15 -12.89
N ALA A 125 24.02 0.59 -13.19
CA ALA A 125 24.16 -0.57 -14.07
C ALA A 125 25.33 -1.46 -13.61
N ILE A 126 25.40 -2.69 -14.13
CA ILE A 126 26.56 -3.56 -13.93
C ILE A 126 27.59 -3.29 -15.03
N VAL A 127 28.79 -2.85 -14.65
CA VAL A 127 29.92 -2.60 -15.54
C VAL A 127 31.13 -3.38 -15.03
N GLY A 128 31.64 -4.29 -15.86
CA GLY A 128 32.81 -5.10 -15.47
C GLY A 128 32.57 -6.03 -14.27
N GLY A 129 31.32 -6.47 -14.07
CA GLY A 129 30.94 -7.36 -12.97
C GLY A 129 30.68 -6.67 -11.63
N VAL A 130 30.81 -5.35 -11.56
CA VAL A 130 30.47 -4.54 -10.38
C VAL A 130 29.40 -3.50 -10.72
N ALA A 131 28.64 -3.07 -9.72
CA ALA A 131 27.70 -1.97 -9.91
C ALA A 131 28.45 -0.65 -10.14
N ALA A 132 27.90 0.20 -10.99
CA ALA A 132 28.43 1.53 -11.31
C ALA A 132 27.28 2.52 -11.48
N SER A 133 27.51 3.77 -11.08
CA SER A 133 26.61 4.89 -11.32
C SER A 133 26.80 5.41 -12.75
N VAL A 134 25.83 5.10 -13.62
CA VAL A 134 25.87 5.48 -15.04
C VAL A 134 25.14 6.79 -15.32
N ALA A 135 24.11 7.10 -14.55
CA ALA A 135 23.33 8.34 -14.65
C ALA A 135 23.09 8.96 -13.24
N PRO A 136 24.15 9.31 -12.50
CA PRO A 136 24.06 9.76 -11.10
C PRO A 136 23.19 11.01 -10.90
N ASP A 137 23.04 11.83 -11.93
CA ASP A 137 22.21 13.04 -11.95
C ASP A 137 20.70 12.77 -11.94
N LEU A 138 20.27 11.54 -12.24
CA LEU A 138 18.86 11.12 -12.16
C LEU A 138 18.47 10.58 -10.79
N CYS A 139 19.38 10.59 -9.80
CA CYS A 139 19.11 10.05 -8.49
C CYS A 139 18.18 10.97 -7.68
N MET A 140 17.05 10.41 -7.22
CA MET A 140 16.01 11.10 -6.46
C MET A 140 16.03 10.78 -4.96
N GLU A 141 17.14 10.20 -4.45
CA GLU A 141 17.32 9.88 -3.03
C GLU A 141 16.39 8.83 -2.43
N ASP A 142 15.82 7.93 -3.24
CA ASP A 142 14.89 6.89 -2.73
C ASP A 142 15.57 5.89 -1.78
N THR A 143 16.90 5.81 -1.82
CA THR A 143 17.74 4.89 -1.02
C THR A 143 17.45 3.39 -1.17
N ALA A 144 16.52 2.98 -2.05
CA ALA A 144 16.18 1.58 -2.30
C ALA A 144 17.41 0.74 -2.68
N CYS A 145 18.26 1.27 -3.56
CA CYS A 145 19.52 0.64 -3.97
C CYS A 145 20.50 0.41 -2.80
N GLN A 146 20.52 1.32 -1.83
CA GLN A 146 21.29 1.16 -0.59
C GLN A 146 20.64 0.11 0.31
N ALA A 147 19.32 0.12 0.49
CA ALA A 147 18.60 -0.83 1.33
C ALA A 147 18.80 -2.27 0.85
N GLU A 148 18.61 -2.51 -0.45
CA GLU A 148 18.69 -3.83 -1.08
C GLU A 148 20.11 -4.40 -1.22
N CYS A 149 21.15 -3.58 -0.99
CA CYS A 149 22.53 -4.07 -1.01
C CYS A 149 22.73 -5.13 0.10
N PRO A 150 22.97 -6.41 -0.25
CA PRO A 150 23.04 -7.51 0.72
C PRO A 150 24.42 -7.64 1.37
N VAL A 151 25.41 -6.88 0.90
CA VAL A 151 26.78 -6.92 1.41
C VAL A 151 26.86 -6.12 2.71
N ASN A 152 27.59 -6.65 3.70
CA ASN A 152 27.89 -5.96 4.94
C ASN A 152 29.42 -5.91 5.15
N PRO A 153 30.07 -4.74 5.14
CA PRO A 153 29.50 -3.40 4.98
C PRO A 153 28.93 -3.15 3.56
N LYS A 154 27.93 -2.26 3.47
CA LYS A 154 27.23 -1.97 2.20
C LYS A 154 28.21 -1.52 1.12
N ALA A 155 28.02 -2.07 -0.08
CA ALA A 155 28.77 -1.71 -1.29
C ALA A 155 28.14 -0.53 -2.05
N CYS A 156 26.84 -0.28 -1.87
CA CYS A 156 26.11 0.84 -2.44
C CYS A 156 25.58 1.72 -1.32
N ILE A 157 25.93 3.01 -1.34
CA ILE A 157 25.38 4.03 -0.44
C ILE A 157 24.90 5.22 -1.27
N VAL A 158 23.82 5.88 -0.85
CA VAL A 158 23.36 7.13 -1.47
C VAL A 158 23.85 8.29 -0.61
N ILE A 159 24.57 9.22 -1.22
CA ILE A 159 25.01 10.45 -0.56
C ILE A 159 23.98 11.53 -0.88
N ASN A 160 23.30 12.01 0.17
CA ASN A 160 22.46 13.20 0.11
C ASN A 160 23.35 14.44 0.24
N THR A 161 23.34 15.28 -0.79
CA THR A 161 24.11 16.52 -0.81
C THR A 161 23.36 17.60 -0.04
N THR A 162 23.62 17.68 1.26
CA THR A 162 23.60 18.87 2.16
C THR A 162 22.55 19.97 1.94
N LYS A 163 21.39 19.69 1.34
CA LYS A 163 20.26 20.60 1.43
C LYS A 163 19.66 20.37 2.80
N GLU A 164 19.91 21.28 3.74
CA GLU A 164 19.14 21.33 4.98
C GLU A 164 17.66 21.47 4.59
N VAL A 165 16.93 20.36 4.61
CA VAL A 165 15.47 20.39 4.62
C VAL A 165 15.14 21.00 5.97
N ARG A 166 14.96 22.32 6.02
CA ARG A 166 14.37 22.97 7.17
C ARG A 166 13.06 22.26 7.44
N SER A 167 12.99 21.50 8.51
CA SER A 167 11.73 21.00 9.02
C SER A 167 10.93 22.24 9.44
N LEU A 168 10.00 22.64 8.57
CA LEU A 168 9.00 23.60 8.95
C LEU A 168 8.12 22.92 10.02
N PRO A 169 7.68 23.66 11.05
CA PRO A 169 6.80 23.09 12.06
C PRO A 169 5.56 22.51 11.37
N ALA A 170 5.38 21.20 11.50
CA ALA A 170 4.20 20.54 10.98
C ALA A 170 2.99 20.93 11.85
N PRO A 171 1.82 21.19 11.24
CA PRO A 171 0.60 21.41 12.00
C PRO A 171 0.26 20.16 12.81
N LEU A 172 -0.23 20.36 14.04
CA LEU A 172 -0.74 19.28 14.86
C LEU A 172 -2.11 18.90 14.34
N ARG A 173 -2.36 17.61 14.12
CA ARG A 173 -3.64 17.07 13.65
C ARG A 173 -4.31 16.27 14.77
N ASP A 174 -5.58 16.51 15.00
CA ASP A 174 -6.40 15.64 15.84
C ASP A 174 -6.84 14.40 15.04
N GLY A 175 -6.58 13.21 15.58
CA GLY A 175 -6.91 11.95 14.90
C GLY A 175 -8.41 11.65 14.83
N GLY A 176 -9.23 12.30 15.67
CA GLY A 176 -10.69 12.14 15.64
C GLY A 176 -11.36 13.10 14.66
N THR A 177 -11.00 14.38 14.70
CA THR A 177 -11.63 15.42 13.86
C THR A 177 -10.91 15.70 12.54
N TYR A 178 -9.68 15.21 12.39
CA TYR A 178 -8.79 15.54 11.26
C TYR A 178 -8.42 17.04 11.17
N GLN A 179 -8.94 17.86 12.09
CA GLN A 179 -8.66 19.29 12.14
C GLN A 179 -7.25 19.51 12.68
N THR A 180 -6.60 20.55 12.17
CA THR A 180 -5.30 20.96 12.64
C THR A 180 -5.39 21.94 13.81
N ASN A 181 -4.25 22.32 14.39
CA ASN A 181 -4.16 23.45 15.30
C ASN A 181 -4.48 24.81 14.64
N VAL A 182 -4.74 24.85 13.34
CA VAL A 182 -5.31 25.99 12.63
C VAL A 182 -6.81 25.74 12.41
N PRO A 183 -7.70 26.52 13.05
CA PRO A 183 -9.14 26.34 12.90
C PRO A 183 -9.61 26.42 11.45
N GLY A 184 -10.50 25.51 11.05
CA GLY A 184 -11.00 25.42 9.67
C GLY A 184 -10.01 24.81 8.68
N CYS A 185 -8.81 24.40 9.11
CA CYS A 185 -7.86 23.66 8.28
C CYS A 185 -7.80 22.20 8.73
N TYR A 186 -7.96 21.28 7.78
CA TYR A 186 -8.00 19.84 8.01
C TYR A 186 -6.91 19.15 7.20
N ILE A 187 -6.40 18.04 7.73
CA ILE A 187 -5.39 17.21 7.07
C ILE A 187 -5.91 15.78 6.98
N ILE A 188 -5.94 15.26 5.75
CA ILE A 188 -6.43 13.93 5.40
C ILE A 188 -5.50 13.24 4.41
N GLY A 189 -5.56 11.91 4.35
CA GLY A 189 -4.78 11.11 3.40
C GLY A 189 -3.33 10.94 3.81
N ASP A 190 -2.49 10.52 2.85
CA ASP A 190 -1.11 10.08 3.14
C ASP A 190 -0.25 11.17 3.79
N VAL A 191 -0.51 12.46 3.50
CA VAL A 191 0.18 13.60 4.13
C VAL A 191 -0.06 13.66 5.65
N SER A 192 -1.12 13.00 6.13
CA SER A 192 -1.43 12.88 7.55
C SER A 192 -0.64 11.77 8.26
N GLY A 193 0.20 11.03 7.53
CA GLY A 193 0.98 9.91 8.05
C GLY A 193 0.19 8.61 8.20
N VAL A 194 -1.04 8.54 7.67
CA VAL A 194 -1.89 7.34 7.72
C VAL A 194 -1.74 6.58 6.40
N PRO A 195 -0.90 5.53 6.33
CA PRO A 195 -0.71 4.80 5.08
C PRO A 195 -2.00 4.07 4.70
N LEU A 196 -2.15 3.85 3.38
CA LEU A 196 -3.19 3.10 2.65
C LEU A 196 -4.28 3.97 2.01
N ILE A 197 -4.47 3.76 0.71
CA ILE A 197 -5.51 4.39 -0.13
C ILE A 197 -6.90 4.31 0.50
N LYS A 198 -7.25 3.15 1.10
CA LYS A 198 -8.54 2.96 1.77
C LYS A 198 -8.76 3.94 2.92
N ASN A 199 -7.72 4.21 3.70
CA ASN A 199 -7.79 5.16 4.81
C ASN A 199 -7.90 6.58 4.27
N ALA A 200 -7.10 6.94 3.27
CA ALA A 200 -7.19 8.25 2.63
C ALA A 200 -8.60 8.55 2.09
N VAL A 201 -9.21 7.59 1.37
CA VAL A 201 -10.58 7.71 0.86
C VAL A 201 -11.58 7.88 2.02
N LYS A 202 -11.45 7.07 3.07
CA LYS A 202 -12.34 7.13 4.24
C LYS A 202 -12.25 8.48 4.96
N GLU A 203 -11.04 8.96 5.23
CA GLU A 203 -10.81 10.27 5.86
C GLU A 203 -11.37 11.41 5.00
N GLY A 204 -11.21 11.34 3.67
CA GLY A 204 -11.79 12.31 2.75
C GLY A 204 -13.32 12.38 2.82
N PHE A 205 -13.99 11.25 2.99
CA PHE A 205 -15.44 11.22 3.18
C PHE A 205 -15.85 11.78 4.56
N GLU A 206 -15.19 11.33 5.62
CA GLU A 206 -15.56 11.68 6.99
C GLU A 206 -15.30 13.16 7.31
N VAL A 207 -14.21 13.75 6.80
CA VAL A 207 -13.88 15.16 7.07
C VAL A 207 -14.94 16.11 6.52
N ILE A 208 -15.52 15.81 5.35
CA ILE A 208 -16.60 16.63 4.78
C ILE A 208 -17.86 16.56 5.66
N GLY A 209 -18.16 15.38 6.23
CA GLY A 209 -19.26 15.24 7.18
C GLY A 209 -19.12 16.17 8.38
N GLN A 210 -17.89 16.32 8.90
CA GLN A 210 -17.59 17.24 10.00
C GLN A 210 -17.70 18.70 9.58
N ILE A 211 -17.08 19.07 8.45
CA ILE A 211 -17.15 20.44 7.91
C ILE A 211 -18.60 20.85 7.65
N THR A 212 -19.43 19.96 7.13
CA THR A 212 -20.86 20.21 6.91
C THR A 212 -21.60 20.50 8.23
N ALA A 213 -21.27 19.78 9.30
CA ALA A 213 -21.87 20.00 10.61
C ALA A 213 -21.42 21.35 11.21
N GLU A 214 -20.15 21.71 11.05
CA GLU A 214 -19.60 22.99 11.51
C GLU A 214 -20.21 24.18 10.75
N LEU A 215 -20.30 24.10 9.42
CA LEU A 215 -20.91 25.14 8.59
C LEU A 215 -22.39 25.39 8.91
N LYS A 216 -23.13 24.37 9.36
CA LYS A 216 -24.52 24.54 9.82
C LYS A 216 -24.62 25.28 11.15
N ALA A 217 -23.59 25.20 11.99
CA ALA A 217 -23.54 25.84 13.31
C ALA A 217 -22.90 27.24 13.26
N ALA A 218 -22.07 27.51 12.26
CA ALA A 218 -21.39 28.78 12.07
C ALA A 218 -22.23 29.78 11.24
N PRO A 219 -22.11 31.09 11.48
CA PRO A 219 -22.69 32.10 10.60
C PRO A 219 -21.99 32.08 9.23
N GLU A 220 -22.75 32.31 8.16
CA GLU A 220 -22.19 32.41 6.81
C GLU A 220 -21.25 33.61 6.69
N GLU A 221 -20.08 33.41 6.09
CA GLU A 221 -19.14 34.47 5.78
C GLU A 221 -19.51 35.14 4.44
N PRO A 222 -19.97 36.42 4.43
CA PRO A 222 -20.57 37.03 3.24
C PRO A 222 -19.62 37.17 2.04
N LYS A 223 -18.30 37.11 2.30
CA LYS A 223 -17.26 37.24 1.27
C LYS A 223 -16.77 35.88 0.73
N ALA A 224 -17.19 34.77 1.33
CA ALA A 224 -16.76 33.44 0.93
C ALA A 224 -17.53 32.96 -0.30
N GLN A 225 -16.79 32.76 -1.41
CA GLN A 225 -17.36 32.23 -2.66
C GLN A 225 -17.57 30.71 -2.59
N TYR A 226 -16.75 30.03 -1.80
CA TYR A 226 -16.76 28.58 -1.58
C TYR A 226 -16.86 28.31 -0.09
N ASP A 227 -17.54 27.21 0.26
CA ASP A 227 -17.66 26.66 1.60
C ASP A 227 -16.44 25.80 1.96
N VAL A 228 -15.84 25.12 0.96
CA VAL A 228 -14.68 24.23 1.15
C VAL A 228 -13.66 24.38 0.02
N ALA A 229 -12.38 24.47 0.37
CA ALA A 229 -11.28 24.34 -0.59
C ALA A 229 -10.51 23.04 -0.32
N ILE A 230 -10.35 22.22 -1.37
CA ILE A 230 -9.68 20.92 -1.32
C ILE A 230 -8.35 21.05 -2.06
N ILE A 231 -7.24 20.90 -1.34
CA ILE A 231 -5.88 21.06 -1.88
C ILE A 231 -5.27 19.66 -2.06
N GLY A 232 -5.06 19.27 -3.31
CA GLY A 232 -4.68 17.93 -3.74
C GLY A 232 -5.89 17.04 -4.02
N ILE A 233 -6.00 16.49 -5.23
CA ILE A 233 -7.06 15.60 -5.72
C ILE A 233 -6.48 14.19 -5.98
N GLY A 234 -5.73 13.68 -5.00
CA GLY A 234 -5.42 12.25 -4.85
C GLY A 234 -6.63 11.46 -4.29
N PRO A 235 -6.46 10.22 -3.81
CA PRO A 235 -7.58 9.40 -3.35
C PRO A 235 -8.43 10.04 -2.24
N GLY A 236 -7.79 10.67 -1.25
CA GLY A 236 -8.49 11.38 -0.17
C GLY A 236 -9.17 12.67 -0.64
N GLY A 237 -8.49 13.47 -1.46
CA GLY A 237 -9.05 14.70 -2.01
C GLY A 237 -10.20 14.47 -2.99
N ALA A 238 -10.10 13.44 -3.84
CA ALA A 238 -11.18 13.03 -4.73
C ALA A 238 -12.40 12.52 -3.95
N SER A 239 -12.17 11.74 -2.89
CA SER A 239 -13.24 11.32 -1.97
C SER A 239 -13.91 12.51 -1.29
N ALA A 240 -13.12 13.48 -0.81
CA ALA A 240 -13.64 14.72 -0.24
C ALA A 240 -14.43 15.56 -1.27
N ALA A 241 -13.97 15.63 -2.52
CA ALA A 241 -14.68 16.35 -3.57
C ALA A 241 -16.04 15.70 -3.88
N ALA A 242 -16.08 14.37 -3.97
CA ALA A 242 -17.33 13.62 -4.15
C ALA A 242 -18.27 13.82 -2.96
N ALA A 243 -17.76 13.71 -1.73
CA ALA A 243 -18.56 13.93 -0.51
C ALA A 243 -19.08 15.37 -0.41
N ALA A 244 -18.29 16.37 -0.83
CA ALA A 244 -18.71 17.77 -0.84
C ALA A 244 -19.81 18.02 -1.88
N GLN A 245 -19.71 17.37 -3.05
CA GLN A 245 -20.74 17.39 -4.07
C GLN A 245 -22.05 16.76 -3.58
N ASP A 246 -21.98 15.62 -2.90
CA ASP A 246 -23.14 14.93 -2.31
C ASP A 246 -23.79 15.75 -1.19
N ALA A 247 -22.98 16.46 -0.40
CA ALA A 247 -23.44 17.38 0.63
C ALA A 247 -23.95 18.73 0.09
N GLN A 248 -23.92 18.93 -1.25
CA GLN A 248 -24.32 20.16 -1.93
C GLN A 248 -23.56 21.42 -1.47
N LEU A 249 -22.29 21.26 -1.04
CA LEU A 249 -21.42 22.37 -0.67
C LEU A 249 -20.86 23.06 -1.91
N ARG A 250 -20.62 24.37 -1.83
CA ARG A 250 -19.84 25.10 -2.83
C ARG A 250 -18.37 24.79 -2.58
N TYR A 251 -17.75 23.92 -3.38
CA TYR A 251 -16.35 23.55 -3.17
C TYR A 251 -15.46 23.89 -4.38
N ILE A 252 -14.16 24.01 -4.12
CA ILE A 252 -13.14 24.13 -5.15
C ILE A 252 -12.04 23.09 -4.91
N GLY A 253 -11.64 22.37 -5.96
CA GLY A 253 -10.49 21.48 -5.94
C GLY A 253 -9.28 22.13 -6.60
N ILE A 254 -8.13 22.09 -5.95
CA ILE A 254 -6.86 22.64 -6.44
C ILE A 254 -5.86 21.48 -6.52
N GLU A 255 -5.43 21.15 -7.73
CA GLU A 255 -4.43 20.12 -8.01
C GLU A 255 -3.28 20.75 -8.80
N GLN A 256 -2.04 20.38 -8.49
CA GLN A 256 -0.85 20.88 -9.17
C GLN A 256 -0.66 20.20 -10.54
N GLU A 257 -0.94 18.90 -10.62
CA GLU A 257 -0.73 18.09 -11.83
C GLU A 257 -2.05 17.52 -12.39
N LYS A 258 -2.13 16.20 -12.58
CA LYS A 258 -3.33 15.49 -13.04
C LYS A 258 -4.08 14.89 -11.84
N ILE A 259 -5.40 14.89 -11.95
CA ILE A 259 -6.29 14.25 -10.97
C ILE A 259 -5.93 12.77 -10.82
N LEU A 260 -5.83 12.28 -9.58
CA LEU A 260 -5.58 10.87 -9.24
C LEU A 260 -4.25 10.29 -9.75
N THR A 261 -3.22 11.11 -10.01
CA THR A 261 -1.89 10.65 -10.46
C THR A 261 -1.28 9.55 -9.57
N THR A 262 -1.57 9.54 -8.26
CA THR A 262 -1.05 8.52 -7.33
C THR A 262 -1.55 7.09 -7.59
N ILE A 263 -2.59 6.89 -8.39
CA ILE A 263 -3.18 5.57 -8.67
C ILE A 263 -3.25 5.22 -10.17
N GLU A 264 -2.68 6.05 -11.04
CA GLU A 264 -2.54 5.75 -12.48
C GLU A 264 -1.31 4.89 -12.78
#